data_AF-A0A7S1HCB7-F1
#
_entry.id   AF-A0A7S1HCB7-F1
#
_cell.length_a   1.000
_cell.length_b   1.000
_cell.length_c   1.000
_cell.angle_alpha   90.00
_cell.angle_beta   90.00
_cell.angle_gamma   90.00
#
_symmetry.space_group_name_H-M   'P 1'
#
loop_
_entity.id
_entity.type
_entity.pdbx_description
1 polymer ?
#
loop_
_entity_poly.entity_id
_entity_poly.type
_entity_poly.pdbx_seq_one_letter_code
_entity_poly.pdbx_strand_id
1 'polypeptide(L)'
;ANPKAAKELEMMKKRQEKSKGELEKATESLAELEKAHKKLVKEHDASLKELEQAKEAAGKGEQYRAELEKAKTELSEVTKQCKELEGLYKKEQQLRKKYYNQIEDMKGKIRVYARCRPFAKYEKEKNCQQAVKFLDDMSCEVDVGKKGKKEFTFDEVFREDSRQEQIFEGVSHLVQSAVDGYNVCVFAYGQTGSGKTFTMYGKADDENLWGIAPRAMRELYELVDAEKDTLDISVSCYMLELYNDQLVDLLVDKDPKKKNHEPDKKNNLAIKLDAKGVVVVQGAVVRGPCTTFDELYKWNEYGMEQRHVASTAMNAESSRSHLVFSV
;
A
#
# COMPACT_ATOMS: atom_id res chain seq x y z
N ALA A 1 42.15 -97.67 -80.54
CA ALA A 1 41.75 -96.58 -79.64
C ALA A 1 42.75 -95.43 -79.78
N ASN A 2 42.31 -94.21 -80.16
CA ASN A 2 43.20 -93.11 -80.57
C ASN A 2 43.51 -92.16 -79.39
N PRO A 3 44.77 -92.10 -78.90
CA PRO A 3 45.14 -91.36 -77.70
C PRO A 3 45.10 -89.82 -77.84
N LYS A 4 45.00 -89.27 -79.07
CA LYS A 4 44.89 -87.81 -79.29
C LYS A 4 43.52 -87.24 -78.95
N ALA A 5 42.44 -87.93 -79.33
CA ALA A 5 41.07 -87.48 -79.03
C ALA A 5 40.75 -87.54 -77.52
N ALA A 6 41.37 -88.47 -76.79
CA ALA A 6 41.25 -88.55 -75.33
C ALA A 6 41.90 -87.36 -74.61
N LYS A 7 43.06 -86.89 -75.08
CA LYS A 7 43.77 -85.72 -74.52
C LYS A 7 43.02 -84.40 -74.77
N GLU A 8 42.43 -84.22 -75.96
CA GLU A 8 41.63 -83.01 -76.26
C GLU A 8 40.33 -82.97 -75.44
N LEU A 9 39.66 -84.12 -75.28
CA LEU A 9 38.49 -84.25 -74.43
C LEU A 9 38.82 -83.96 -72.95
N GLU A 10 39.98 -84.42 -72.47
CA GLU A 10 40.46 -84.14 -71.11
C GLU A 10 40.80 -82.66 -70.91
N MET A 11 41.39 -82.01 -71.91
CA MET A 11 41.73 -80.58 -71.88
C MET A 11 40.48 -79.68 -71.94
N MET A 12 39.48 -80.04 -72.75
CA MET A 12 38.18 -79.36 -72.78
C MET A 12 37.42 -79.54 -71.46
N LYS A 13 37.42 -80.74 -70.87
CA LYS A 13 36.83 -80.99 -69.54
C LYS A 13 37.49 -80.14 -68.45
N LYS A 14 38.82 -80.04 -68.44
CA LYS A 14 39.57 -79.15 -67.52
C LYS A 14 39.21 -77.67 -67.71
N ARG A 15 39.04 -77.20 -68.95
CA ARG A 15 38.59 -75.82 -69.23
C ARG A 15 37.14 -75.60 -68.79
N GLN A 16 36.27 -76.58 -69.00
CA GLN A 16 34.86 -76.52 -68.61
C GLN A 16 34.72 -76.53 -67.07
N GLU A 17 35.49 -77.34 -66.36
CA GLU A 17 35.57 -77.32 -64.89
C GLU A 17 36.11 -75.99 -64.36
N LYS A 18 37.15 -75.43 -64.98
CA LYS A 18 37.68 -74.12 -64.61
C LYS A 18 36.65 -73.00 -64.81
N SER A 19 35.99 -72.97 -65.97
CA SER A 19 34.95 -71.98 -66.28
C SER A 19 33.72 -72.14 -65.40
N LYS A 20 33.35 -73.38 -65.04
CA LYS A 20 32.25 -73.65 -64.10
C LYS A 20 32.60 -73.18 -62.68
N GLY A 21 33.83 -73.40 -62.22
CA GLY A 21 34.30 -72.89 -60.93
C GLY A 21 34.42 -71.37 -60.88
N GLU A 22 34.76 -70.72 -62.01
CA GLU A 22 34.71 -69.26 -62.15
C GLU A 22 33.26 -68.74 -62.15
N LEU A 23 32.32 -69.45 -62.79
CA LEU A 23 30.89 -69.13 -62.79
C LEU A 23 30.27 -69.27 -61.39
N GLU A 24 30.59 -70.35 -60.67
CA GLU A 24 30.12 -70.58 -59.28
C GLU A 24 30.61 -69.47 -58.34
N LYS A 25 31.89 -69.10 -58.43
CA LYS A 25 32.45 -67.95 -57.68
C LYS A 25 31.77 -66.63 -58.05
N ALA A 26 31.49 -66.41 -59.33
CA ALA A 26 30.79 -65.21 -59.77
C ALA A 26 29.35 -65.17 -59.22
N THR A 27 28.63 -66.30 -59.21
CA THR A 27 27.27 -66.38 -58.64
C THR A 27 27.24 -66.21 -57.13
N GLU A 28 28.22 -66.75 -56.40
CA GLU A 28 28.36 -66.53 -54.95
C GLU A 28 28.63 -65.05 -54.66
N SER A 29 29.56 -64.44 -55.41
CA SER A 29 29.86 -63.01 -55.29
C SER A 29 28.64 -62.14 -55.62
N LEU A 30 27.84 -62.52 -56.62
CA LEU A 30 26.62 -61.80 -57.01
C LEU A 30 25.54 -61.93 -55.94
N ALA A 31 25.39 -63.10 -55.31
CA ALA A 31 24.47 -63.30 -54.18
C ALA A 31 24.89 -62.51 -52.92
N GLU A 32 26.21 -62.43 -52.64
CA GLU A 32 26.74 -61.56 -51.58
C GLU A 32 26.48 -60.08 -51.89
N LEU A 33 26.66 -59.66 -53.14
CA LEU A 33 26.40 -58.30 -53.59
C LEU A 33 24.92 -57.93 -53.48
N GLU A 34 24.01 -58.83 -53.85
CA GLU A 34 22.55 -58.63 -53.70
C GLU A 34 22.13 -58.51 -52.23
N LYS A 35 22.75 -59.29 -51.35
CA LYS A 35 22.52 -59.22 -49.91
C LYS A 35 23.03 -57.90 -49.33
N ALA A 36 24.21 -57.45 -49.75
CA ALA A 36 24.76 -56.15 -49.40
C ALA A 36 23.88 -55.00 -49.91
N HIS A 37 23.40 -55.09 -51.17
CA HIS A 37 22.50 -54.11 -51.76
C HIS A 37 21.17 -54.03 -51.00
N LYS A 38 20.56 -55.18 -50.66
CA LYS A 38 19.33 -55.21 -49.83
C LYS A 38 19.54 -54.58 -48.44
N LYS A 39 20.73 -54.74 -47.85
CA LYS A 39 21.07 -54.12 -46.57
C LYS A 39 21.22 -52.59 -46.73
N LEU A 40 21.94 -52.15 -47.76
CA LEU A 40 22.11 -50.73 -48.09
C LEU A 40 20.77 -50.03 -48.38
N VAL A 41 19.86 -50.67 -49.10
CA VAL A 41 18.52 -50.11 -49.38
C VAL A 41 17.74 -49.88 -48.08
N LYS A 42 17.79 -50.83 -47.13
CA LYS A 42 17.13 -50.67 -45.82
C LYS A 42 17.75 -49.54 -44.99
N GLU A 43 19.07 -49.41 -45.00
CA GLU A 43 19.79 -48.33 -44.31
C GLU A 43 19.48 -46.96 -44.95
N HIS A 44 19.38 -46.91 -46.28
CA HIS A 44 18.98 -45.72 -47.02
C HIS A 44 17.54 -45.29 -46.72
N ASP A 45 16.59 -46.24 -46.71
CA ASP A 45 15.19 -45.96 -46.37
C ASP A 45 15.02 -45.48 -44.92
N ALA A 46 15.80 -46.03 -43.99
CA ALA A 46 15.84 -45.55 -42.61
C ALA A 46 16.39 -44.11 -42.54
N SER A 47 17.48 -43.83 -43.26
CA SER A 47 18.09 -42.49 -43.32
C SER A 47 17.16 -41.45 -43.96
N LEU A 48 16.38 -41.84 -44.98
CA LEU A 48 15.37 -40.98 -45.59
C LEU A 48 14.27 -40.58 -44.60
N LYS A 49 13.78 -41.52 -43.78
CA LYS A 49 12.79 -41.22 -42.73
C LYS A 49 13.33 -40.27 -41.67
N GLU A 50 14.57 -40.46 -41.23
CA GLU A 50 15.22 -39.55 -40.28
C GLU A 50 15.40 -38.14 -40.88
N LEU A 51 15.77 -38.06 -42.16
CA LEU A 51 15.90 -36.78 -42.88
C LEU A 51 14.55 -36.05 -42.99
N GLU A 52 13.47 -36.78 -43.22
CA GLU A 52 12.11 -36.22 -43.31
C GLU A 52 11.65 -35.66 -41.95
N GLN A 53 11.88 -36.40 -40.87
CA GLN A 53 11.61 -35.91 -39.50
C GLN A 53 12.46 -34.69 -39.14
N ALA A 54 13.75 -34.67 -39.52
CA ALA A 54 14.63 -33.53 -39.30
C ALA A 54 14.16 -32.28 -40.06
N LYS A 55 13.64 -32.43 -41.28
CA LYS A 55 13.06 -31.34 -42.06
C LYS A 55 11.79 -30.77 -41.42
N GLU A 56 10.88 -31.62 -40.93
CA GLU A 56 9.69 -31.16 -40.21
C GLU A 56 10.05 -30.40 -38.92
N ALA A 57 11.02 -30.91 -38.16
CA ALA A 57 11.52 -30.25 -36.96
C ALA A 57 12.15 -28.88 -37.27
N ALA A 58 12.92 -28.79 -38.36
CA ALA A 58 13.50 -27.52 -38.82
C ALA A 58 12.41 -26.50 -39.21
N GLY A 59 11.36 -26.93 -39.92
CA GLY A 59 10.24 -26.06 -40.28
C GLY A 59 9.48 -25.51 -39.07
N LYS A 60 9.23 -26.34 -38.04
CA LYS A 60 8.66 -25.88 -36.76
C LYS A 60 9.60 -24.89 -36.04
N GLY A 61 10.91 -25.14 -36.09
CA GLY A 61 11.91 -24.24 -35.52
C GLY A 61 11.94 -22.84 -36.17
N GLU A 62 11.74 -22.76 -37.48
CA GLU A 62 11.60 -21.48 -38.19
C GLU A 62 10.31 -20.74 -37.82
N GLN A 63 9.18 -21.45 -37.71
CA GLN A 63 7.92 -20.88 -37.25
C GLN A 63 8.04 -20.29 -35.83
N TYR A 64 8.60 -21.04 -34.88
CA TYR A 64 8.80 -20.54 -33.52
C TYR A 64 9.75 -19.36 -33.46
N ARG A 65 10.79 -19.30 -34.31
CA ARG A 65 11.67 -18.12 -34.40
C ARG A 65 10.91 -16.88 -34.89
N ALA A 66 10.05 -17.02 -35.88
CA ALA A 66 9.24 -15.92 -36.39
C ALA A 66 8.25 -15.40 -35.32
N GLU A 67 7.58 -16.32 -34.61
CA GLU A 67 6.70 -15.96 -33.48
C GLU A 67 7.47 -15.27 -32.35
N LEU A 68 8.68 -15.74 -32.02
CA LEU A 68 9.53 -15.15 -30.99
C LEU A 68 9.97 -13.73 -31.35
N GLU A 69 10.33 -13.47 -32.60
CA GLU A 69 10.68 -12.12 -33.07
C GLU A 69 9.48 -11.17 -33.04
N LYS A 70 8.29 -11.67 -33.41
CA LYS A 70 7.05 -10.89 -33.29
C LYS A 70 6.73 -10.56 -31.83
N ALA A 71 6.79 -11.55 -30.94
CA ALA A 71 6.54 -11.37 -29.51
C ALA A 71 7.55 -10.42 -28.85
N LYS A 72 8.83 -10.44 -29.25
CA LYS A 72 9.84 -9.49 -28.78
C LYS A 72 9.53 -8.06 -29.20
N THR A 73 9.07 -7.87 -30.45
CA THR A 73 8.71 -6.56 -30.98
C THR A 73 7.52 -5.99 -30.21
N GLU A 74 6.47 -6.80 -30.02
CA GLU A 74 5.30 -6.44 -29.21
C GLU A 74 5.70 -6.12 -27.76
N LEU A 75 6.55 -6.95 -27.14
CA LEU A 75 7.04 -6.71 -25.78
C LEU A 75 7.82 -5.40 -25.66
N SER A 76 8.67 -5.08 -26.64
CA SER A 76 9.42 -3.82 -26.66
C SER A 76 8.47 -2.62 -26.78
N GLU A 77 7.42 -2.72 -27.58
CA GLU A 77 6.44 -1.66 -27.78
C GLU A 77 5.59 -1.43 -26.53
N VAL A 78 5.09 -2.51 -25.92
CA VAL A 78 4.38 -2.46 -24.63
C VAL A 78 5.27 -1.88 -23.54
N THR A 79 6.54 -2.31 -23.45
CA THR A 79 7.48 -1.75 -22.47
C THR A 79 7.70 -0.25 -22.64
N LYS A 80 7.76 0.22 -23.90
CA LYS A 80 7.89 1.65 -24.20
C LYS A 80 6.63 2.42 -23.76
N GLN A 81 5.44 1.89 -24.07
CA GLN A 81 4.17 2.49 -23.65
C GLN A 81 4.03 2.53 -22.12
N CYS A 82 4.40 1.46 -21.41
CA CYS A 82 4.39 1.42 -19.95
C CYS A 82 5.28 2.53 -19.36
N LYS A 83 6.50 2.71 -19.87
CA LYS A 83 7.40 3.78 -19.42
C LYS A 83 6.85 5.18 -19.68
N GLU A 84 6.19 5.38 -20.82
CA GLU A 84 5.56 6.66 -21.14
C GLU A 84 4.37 6.94 -20.21
N LEU A 85 3.52 5.93 -19.97
CA LEU A 85 2.40 6.01 -19.03
C LEU A 85 2.87 6.27 -17.60
N GLU A 86 3.93 5.60 -17.13
CA GLU A 86 4.55 5.87 -15.83
C GLU A 86 5.03 7.33 -15.71
N GLY A 87 5.62 7.87 -16.77
CA GLY A 87 6.06 9.27 -16.83
C GLY A 87 4.91 10.27 -16.79
N LEU A 88 3.83 9.99 -17.53
CA LEU A 88 2.61 10.80 -17.50
C LEU A 88 1.90 10.73 -16.15
N TYR A 89 1.81 9.53 -15.57
CA TYR A 89 1.22 9.30 -14.26
C TYR A 89 1.95 10.08 -13.16
N LYS A 90 3.29 10.05 -13.14
CA LYS A 90 4.07 10.86 -12.19
C LYS A 90 3.83 12.37 -12.34
N LYS A 91 3.68 12.87 -13.57
CA LYS A 91 3.35 14.29 -13.82
C LYS A 91 1.94 14.62 -13.34
N GLU A 92 0.97 13.73 -13.59
CA GLU A 92 -0.40 13.88 -13.12
C GLU A 92 -0.44 13.92 -11.59
N GLN A 93 0.21 12.98 -10.90
CA GLN A 93 0.31 12.96 -9.44
C GLN A 93 0.85 14.29 -8.87
N GLN A 94 1.93 14.83 -9.46
CA GLN A 94 2.49 16.12 -9.05
C GLN A 94 1.51 17.28 -9.24
N LEU A 95 0.78 17.30 -10.36
CA LEU A 95 -0.23 18.32 -10.63
C LEU A 95 -1.44 18.18 -9.70
N ARG A 96 -1.90 16.95 -9.44
CA ARG A 96 -2.99 16.65 -8.51
C ARG A 96 -2.65 17.17 -7.13
N LYS A 97 -1.48 16.82 -6.60
CA LYS A 97 -0.96 17.36 -5.32
C LYS A 97 -0.93 18.88 -5.31
N LYS A 98 -0.42 19.51 -6.39
CA LYS A 98 -0.38 20.97 -6.49
C LYS A 98 -1.78 21.60 -6.46
N TYR A 99 -2.70 21.14 -7.28
CA TYR A 99 -4.05 21.71 -7.37
C TYR A 99 -4.88 21.43 -6.12
N TYR A 100 -4.71 20.26 -5.51
CA TYR A 100 -5.35 19.92 -4.25
C TYR A 100 -4.99 20.93 -3.15
N ASN A 101 -3.69 21.18 -2.96
CA ASN A 101 -3.24 22.14 -1.96
C ASN A 101 -3.60 23.59 -2.32
N GLN A 102 -3.68 23.94 -3.61
CA GLN A 102 -4.21 25.24 -4.03
C GLN A 102 -5.69 25.41 -3.66
N ILE A 103 -6.50 24.35 -3.81
CA ILE A 103 -7.91 24.38 -3.41
C ILE A 103 -8.04 24.54 -1.89
N GLU A 104 -7.24 23.82 -1.10
CA GLU A 104 -7.25 23.96 0.35
C GLU A 104 -6.75 25.35 0.80
N ASP A 105 -5.72 25.90 0.16
CA ASP A 105 -5.26 27.27 0.41
C ASP A 105 -6.34 28.31 0.09
N MET A 106 -7.13 28.10 -0.98
CA MET A 106 -8.25 28.97 -1.35
C MET A 106 -9.41 28.90 -0.35
N LYS A 107 -9.63 27.75 0.31
CA LYS A 107 -10.59 27.63 1.42
C LYS A 107 -10.11 28.34 2.70
N GLY A 108 -8.85 28.75 2.76
CA GLY A 108 -8.24 29.42 3.89
C GLY A 108 -7.35 28.49 4.72
N LYS A 109 -6.13 28.95 5.02
CA LYS A 109 -5.14 28.21 5.81
C LYS A 109 -5.55 27.98 7.27
N ILE A 110 -6.43 28.84 7.79
CA ILE A 110 -7.01 28.74 9.11
C ILE A 110 -8.51 28.74 8.92
N ARG A 111 -9.16 27.67 9.38
CA ARG A 111 -10.61 27.51 9.37
C ARG A 111 -11.11 27.33 10.79
N VAL A 112 -12.22 27.96 11.10
CA VAL A 112 -12.88 27.92 12.41
C VAL A 112 -14.28 27.40 12.21
N TYR A 113 -14.55 26.22 12.75
CA TYR A 113 -15.86 25.61 12.79
C TYR A 113 -16.50 25.80 14.17
N ALA A 114 -17.78 26.15 14.20
CA ALA A 114 -18.57 26.13 15.42
C ALA A 114 -19.37 24.83 15.48
N ARG A 115 -19.33 24.13 16.62
CA ARG A 115 -20.14 22.92 16.83
C ARG A 115 -21.01 23.06 18.08
N CYS A 116 -22.32 23.08 17.89
CA CYS A 116 -23.27 23.02 18.98
C CYS A 116 -23.60 21.56 19.31
N ARG A 117 -23.25 21.08 20.51
CA ARG A 117 -23.66 19.73 20.94
C ARG A 117 -25.15 19.68 21.28
N PRO A 118 -25.80 18.51 21.16
CA PRO A 118 -27.14 18.33 21.69
C PRO A 118 -27.17 18.46 23.22
N PHE A 119 -28.35 18.78 23.75
CA PHE A 119 -28.59 18.81 25.20
C PHE A 119 -28.32 17.45 25.85
N ALA A 120 -27.62 17.48 26.98
CA ALA A 120 -27.44 16.35 27.86
C ALA A 120 -28.76 16.02 28.58
N LYS A 121 -28.89 14.79 29.09
CA LYS A 121 -30.11 14.31 29.76
C LYS A 121 -30.58 15.25 30.88
N TYR A 122 -29.67 15.66 31.76
CA TYR A 122 -29.97 16.57 32.88
C TYR A 122 -30.39 17.99 32.44
N GLU A 123 -29.96 18.45 31.26
CA GLU A 123 -30.35 19.76 30.71
C GLU A 123 -31.78 19.70 30.15
N LYS A 124 -32.14 18.57 29.52
CA LYS A 124 -33.50 18.30 29.07
C LYS A 124 -34.47 18.18 30.25
N GLU A 125 -34.08 17.45 31.29
CA GLU A 125 -34.87 17.31 32.54
C GLU A 125 -35.10 18.65 33.25
N LYS A 126 -34.16 19.59 33.13
CA LYS A 126 -34.26 20.95 33.66
C LYS A 126 -34.96 21.93 32.73
N ASN A 127 -35.45 21.49 31.57
CA ASN A 127 -36.06 22.33 30.53
C ASN A 127 -35.18 23.54 30.13
N CYS A 128 -33.86 23.33 30.04
CA CYS A 128 -32.94 24.34 29.55
C CYS A 128 -33.34 24.78 28.12
N GLN A 129 -33.22 26.07 27.85
CA GLN A 129 -33.56 26.65 26.55
C GLN A 129 -32.32 26.78 25.67
N GLN A 130 -32.50 26.66 24.36
CA GLN A 130 -31.43 26.82 23.38
C GLN A 130 -30.95 28.27 23.38
N ALA A 131 -29.66 28.48 23.70
CA ALA A 131 -29.05 29.81 23.73
C ALA A 131 -28.52 30.26 22.36
N VAL A 132 -28.38 29.31 21.42
CA VAL A 132 -27.85 29.53 20.07
C VAL A 132 -28.97 29.44 19.05
N LYS A 133 -29.18 30.51 18.29
CA LYS A 133 -30.05 30.53 17.13
C LYS A 133 -29.20 30.45 15.87
N PHE A 134 -29.38 29.39 15.09
CA PHE A 134 -28.68 29.22 13.81
C PHE A 134 -29.36 30.08 12.74
N LEU A 135 -28.58 30.92 12.05
CA LEU A 135 -29.09 31.81 11.00
C LEU A 135 -28.97 31.13 9.63
N ASP A 136 -27.80 30.57 9.35
CA ASP A 136 -27.47 29.76 8.17
C ASP A 136 -26.36 28.75 8.52
N ASP A 137 -25.67 28.21 7.53
CA ASP A 137 -24.61 27.21 7.71
C ASP A 137 -23.26 27.82 8.12
N MET A 138 -23.13 29.14 8.09
CA MET A 138 -21.90 29.87 8.44
C MET A 138 -22.07 30.81 9.62
N SER A 139 -23.30 31.10 10.05
CA SER A 139 -23.57 32.12 11.07
C SER A 139 -24.59 31.67 12.12
N CYS A 140 -24.35 32.13 13.35
CA CYS A 140 -25.25 31.92 14.47
C CYS A 140 -25.34 33.14 15.38
N GLU A 141 -26.50 33.31 16.00
CA GLU A 141 -26.79 34.33 17.00
C GLU A 141 -26.82 33.69 18.39
N VAL A 142 -26.11 34.26 19.35
CA VAL A 142 -26.11 33.84 20.75
C VAL A 142 -26.71 34.93 21.62
N ASP A 143 -27.66 34.58 22.47
CA ASP A 143 -28.19 35.49 23.48
C ASP A 143 -27.21 35.59 24.67
N VAL A 144 -26.61 36.76 24.85
CA VAL A 144 -25.63 37.04 25.91
C VAL A 144 -26.31 37.75 27.10
N GLY A 145 -27.62 37.58 27.25
CA GLY A 145 -28.45 38.12 28.33
C GLY A 145 -28.45 39.65 28.31
N LYS A 146 -27.90 40.26 29.36
CA LYS A 146 -27.89 41.73 29.52
C LYS A 146 -27.15 42.48 28.39
N LYS A 147 -26.27 41.79 27.66
CA LYS A 147 -25.52 42.36 26.53
C LYS A 147 -26.28 42.23 25.20
N GLY A 148 -27.50 41.71 25.22
CA GLY A 148 -28.30 41.45 24.03
C GLY A 148 -27.78 40.26 23.22
N LYS A 149 -28.25 40.19 21.99
CA LYS A 149 -27.92 39.15 21.01
C LYS A 149 -26.65 39.52 20.26
N LYS A 150 -25.78 38.53 20.05
CA LYS A 150 -24.55 38.69 19.26
C LYS A 150 -24.51 37.67 18.14
N GLU A 151 -24.24 38.15 16.95
CA GLU A 151 -24.03 37.32 15.77
C GLU A 151 -22.54 36.99 15.62
N PHE A 152 -22.26 35.76 15.22
CA PHE A 152 -20.93 35.23 14.95
C PHE A 152 -20.93 34.51 13.62
N THR A 153 -19.85 34.68 12.84
CA THR A 153 -19.63 34.01 11.56
C THR A 153 -18.41 33.11 11.66
N PHE A 154 -18.52 31.93 11.06
CA PHE A 154 -17.56 30.84 11.05
C PHE A 154 -17.44 30.30 9.63
N ASP A 155 -16.46 29.44 9.38
CA ASP A 155 -16.35 28.74 8.09
C ASP A 155 -17.49 27.71 7.93
N GLU A 156 -17.95 27.13 9.04
CA GLU A 156 -19.11 26.24 9.10
C GLU A 156 -19.68 26.16 10.53
N VAL A 157 -20.99 26.02 10.65
CA VAL A 157 -21.72 25.91 11.92
C VAL A 157 -22.50 24.59 11.98
N PHE A 158 -21.95 23.63 12.71
CA PHE A 158 -22.59 22.35 12.99
C PHE A 158 -23.63 22.48 14.10
N ARG A 159 -24.83 21.97 13.80
CA ARG A 159 -26.01 22.00 14.66
C ARG A 159 -26.03 20.76 15.58
N GLU A 160 -27.04 20.72 16.44
CA GLU A 160 -27.20 19.66 17.45
C GLU A 160 -27.48 18.26 16.89
N ASP A 161 -27.96 18.18 15.66
CA ASP A 161 -28.23 16.98 14.89
C ASP A 161 -27.07 16.55 13.97
N SER A 162 -26.04 17.39 13.83
CA SER A 162 -24.85 17.09 13.03
C SER A 162 -24.08 15.88 13.58
N ARG A 163 -23.86 14.91 12.70
CA ARG A 163 -23.18 13.64 13.00
C ARG A 163 -21.66 13.81 13.00
N GLN A 164 -20.97 12.87 13.64
CA GLN A 164 -19.50 12.86 13.68
C GLN A 164 -18.88 12.73 12.27
N GLU A 165 -19.53 11.98 11.39
CA GLU A 165 -19.15 11.82 10.00
C GLU A 165 -19.18 13.14 9.24
N GLN A 166 -20.26 13.90 9.35
CA GLN A 166 -20.39 15.23 8.71
C GLN A 166 -19.32 16.21 9.20
N ILE A 167 -18.99 16.16 10.50
CA ILE A 167 -17.92 17.00 11.06
C ILE A 167 -16.55 16.57 10.52
N PHE A 168 -16.36 15.27 10.32
CA PHE A 168 -15.13 14.74 9.76
C PHE A 168 -14.98 15.08 8.27
N GLU A 169 -16.04 15.13 7.48
CA GLU A 169 -15.99 15.57 6.07
C GLU A 169 -15.36 16.97 5.92
N GLY A 170 -15.61 17.88 6.87
CA GLY A 170 -14.97 19.21 6.88
C GLY A 170 -13.46 19.19 7.18
N VAL A 171 -12.92 18.05 7.63
CA VAL A 171 -11.53 17.86 8.09
C VAL A 171 -10.78 16.80 7.28
N SER A 172 -11.46 15.86 6.62
CA SER A 172 -10.88 14.72 5.88
C SER A 172 -9.81 15.16 4.89
N HIS A 173 -10.07 16.27 4.18
CA HIS A 173 -9.13 16.82 3.21
C HIS A 173 -7.77 17.21 3.81
N LEU A 174 -7.73 17.56 5.09
CA LEU A 174 -6.49 17.85 5.78
C LEU A 174 -5.64 16.59 5.99
N VAL A 175 -6.23 15.40 6.06
CA VAL A 175 -5.49 14.14 6.15
C VAL A 175 -4.68 13.91 4.87
N GLN A 176 -5.29 14.17 3.70
CA GLN A 176 -4.56 14.15 2.43
C GLN A 176 -3.42 15.18 2.40
N SER A 177 -3.66 16.41 2.87
CA SER A 177 -2.59 17.42 2.97
C SER A 177 -1.43 16.95 3.87
N ALA A 178 -1.71 16.20 4.94
CA ALA A 178 -0.68 15.62 5.79
C ALA A 178 0.16 14.56 5.06
N VAL A 179 -0.47 13.65 4.31
CA VAL A 179 0.21 12.66 3.46
C VAL A 179 1.01 13.34 2.34
N ASP A 180 0.52 14.46 1.84
CA ASP A 180 1.22 15.33 0.89
C ASP A 180 2.43 16.07 1.51
N GLY A 181 2.67 15.94 2.81
CA GLY A 181 3.84 16.52 3.48
C GLY A 181 3.63 17.94 4.01
N TYR A 182 2.38 18.36 4.24
CA TYR A 182 2.05 19.60 4.93
C TYR A 182 1.76 19.35 6.41
N ASN A 183 2.13 20.31 7.25
CA ASN A 183 1.78 20.26 8.67
C ASN A 183 0.32 20.66 8.85
N VAL A 184 -0.46 19.78 9.45
CA VAL A 184 -1.88 19.98 9.75
C VAL A 184 -2.07 19.98 11.26
N CYS A 185 -2.95 20.86 11.73
CA CYS A 185 -3.35 20.88 13.12
C CYS A 185 -4.86 21.07 13.27
N VAL A 186 -5.50 20.19 14.03
CA VAL A 186 -6.91 20.26 14.37
C VAL A 186 -7.03 20.54 15.87
N PHE A 187 -7.66 21.65 16.21
CA PHE A 187 -7.86 22.07 17.59
C PHE A 187 -9.33 22.01 17.99
N ALA A 188 -9.61 21.37 19.12
CA ALA A 188 -10.93 21.45 19.76
C ALA A 188 -10.89 22.43 20.93
N TYR A 189 -11.65 23.53 20.80
CA TYR A 189 -11.74 24.58 21.82
C TYR A 189 -13.14 24.66 22.42
N GLY A 190 -13.24 25.09 23.68
CA GLY A 190 -14.50 25.31 24.39
C GLY A 190 -14.43 25.00 25.89
N GLN A 191 -15.46 25.37 26.62
CA GLN A 191 -15.55 25.13 28.06
C GLN A 191 -15.67 23.63 28.43
N THR A 192 -15.52 23.31 29.71
CA THR A 192 -15.79 21.94 30.21
C THR A 192 -17.23 21.55 29.92
N GLY A 193 -17.42 20.33 29.42
CA GLY A 193 -18.74 19.83 29.01
C GLY A 193 -19.26 20.34 27.67
N SER A 194 -18.49 21.13 26.89
CA SER A 194 -18.92 21.61 25.56
C SER A 194 -18.88 20.54 24.46
N GLY A 195 -18.25 19.38 24.71
CA GLY A 195 -18.14 18.29 23.73
C GLY A 195 -16.80 18.17 23.02
N LYS A 196 -15.72 18.82 23.49
CA LYS A 196 -14.36 18.71 22.91
C LYS A 196 -13.90 17.26 22.73
N THR A 197 -13.89 16.48 23.81
CA THR A 197 -13.46 15.07 23.81
C THR A 197 -14.34 14.22 22.91
N PHE A 198 -15.66 14.45 22.92
CA PHE A 198 -16.59 13.77 22.03
C PHE A 198 -16.31 14.12 20.56
N THR A 199 -15.97 15.37 20.24
CA THR A 199 -15.62 15.77 18.87
C THR A 199 -14.33 15.12 18.40
N MET A 200 -13.30 15.09 19.25
CA MET A 200 -11.99 14.57 18.86
C MET A 200 -11.92 13.05 18.85
N TYR A 201 -12.43 12.39 19.90
CA TYR A 201 -12.28 10.95 20.07
C TYR A 201 -13.61 10.21 19.92
N GLY A 202 -14.73 10.85 20.28
CA GLY A 202 -16.03 10.22 20.20
C GLY A 202 -16.22 9.18 21.30
N LYS A 203 -16.89 8.07 20.96
CA LYS A 203 -17.01 6.90 21.82
C LYS A 203 -16.25 5.72 21.24
N ALA A 204 -15.40 5.08 22.04
CA ALA A 204 -14.56 3.98 21.57
C ALA A 204 -15.38 2.74 21.15
N ASP A 205 -16.51 2.48 21.82
CA ASP A 205 -17.35 1.29 21.67
C ASP A 205 -18.35 1.35 20.50
N ASP A 206 -18.47 2.49 19.81
CA ASP A 206 -19.40 2.67 18.69
C ASP A 206 -18.70 3.44 17.55
N GLU A 207 -18.37 2.73 16.47
CA GLU A 207 -17.71 3.29 15.29
C GLU A 207 -18.49 4.44 14.65
N ASN A 208 -19.83 4.43 14.72
CA ASN A 208 -20.63 5.53 14.19
C ASN A 208 -20.41 6.82 14.99
N LEU A 209 -20.03 6.68 16.25
CA LEU A 209 -19.78 7.78 17.17
C LEU A 209 -18.30 8.13 17.30
N TRP A 210 -17.40 7.47 16.55
CA TRP A 210 -15.99 7.84 16.45
C TRP A 210 -15.82 9.31 16.06
N GLY A 211 -14.95 10.00 16.77
CA GLY A 211 -14.61 11.40 16.52
C GLY A 211 -13.63 11.58 15.36
N ILE A 212 -13.10 12.79 15.23
CA ILE A 212 -12.16 13.16 14.16
C ILE A 212 -10.87 12.34 14.22
N ALA A 213 -10.24 12.16 15.39
CA ALA A 213 -8.95 11.48 15.51
C ALA A 213 -8.98 10.01 15.02
N PRO A 214 -9.88 9.13 15.49
CA PRO A 214 -9.96 7.76 14.97
C PRO A 214 -10.36 7.70 13.48
N ARG A 215 -11.21 8.60 13.00
CA ARG A 215 -11.55 8.68 11.58
C ARG A 215 -10.36 9.13 10.73
N ALA A 216 -9.59 10.12 11.20
CA ALA A 216 -8.37 10.60 10.54
C ALA A 216 -7.30 9.50 10.49
N MET A 217 -7.13 8.74 11.57
CA MET A 217 -6.22 7.58 11.58
C MET A 217 -6.64 6.52 10.55
N ARG A 218 -7.94 6.26 10.40
CA ARG A 218 -8.45 5.32 9.39
C ARG A 218 -8.19 5.82 7.97
N GLU A 219 -8.59 7.06 7.67
CA GLU A 219 -8.36 7.68 6.36
C GLU A 219 -6.86 7.77 6.02
N LEU A 220 -6.00 8.03 7.00
CA LEU A 220 -4.55 8.02 6.81
C LEU A 220 -4.07 6.68 6.27
N TYR A 221 -4.49 5.55 6.85
CA TYR A 221 -4.09 4.24 6.37
C TYR A 221 -4.72 3.86 5.04
N GLU A 222 -5.95 4.31 4.75
CA GLU A 222 -6.55 4.15 3.42
C GLU A 222 -5.72 4.87 2.34
N LEU A 223 -5.19 6.07 2.64
CA LEU A 223 -4.30 6.82 1.74
C LEU A 223 -2.91 6.18 1.62
N VAL A 224 -2.33 5.72 2.74
CA VAL A 224 -1.04 5.02 2.73
C VAL A 224 -1.11 3.74 1.89
N ASP A 225 -2.16 2.94 2.06
CA ASP A 225 -2.35 1.71 1.30
C ASP A 225 -2.59 1.96 -0.19
N ALA A 226 -3.24 3.08 -0.54
CA ALA A 226 -3.45 3.50 -1.93
C ALA A 226 -2.15 3.92 -2.63
N GLU A 227 -1.17 4.45 -1.89
CA GLU A 227 0.10 4.95 -2.43
C GLU A 227 1.30 4.03 -2.16
N LYS A 228 1.09 2.83 -1.59
CA LYS A 228 2.19 1.92 -1.22
C LYS A 228 3.11 1.46 -2.36
N ASP A 229 2.61 1.47 -3.60
CA ASP A 229 3.37 1.06 -4.79
C ASP A 229 4.19 2.22 -5.38
N THR A 230 3.91 3.45 -4.94
CA THR A 230 4.47 4.70 -5.49
C THR A 230 5.34 5.44 -4.47
N LEU A 231 5.02 5.34 -3.17
CA LEU A 231 5.64 6.04 -2.06
C LEU A 231 6.01 5.10 -0.92
N ASP A 232 7.13 5.40 -0.27
CA ASP A 232 7.53 4.77 1.00
C ASP A 232 7.11 5.68 2.16
N ILE A 233 6.03 5.32 2.84
CA ILE A 233 5.43 6.11 3.93
C ILE A 233 5.60 5.37 5.26
N SER A 234 6.15 6.08 6.24
CA SER A 234 6.34 5.59 7.61
C SER A 234 5.53 6.44 8.59
N VAL A 235 4.61 5.82 9.32
CA VAL A 235 3.73 6.49 10.29
C VAL A 235 4.23 6.24 11.70
N SER A 236 4.40 7.27 12.52
CA SER A 236 4.83 7.17 13.92
C SER A 236 4.09 8.20 14.76
N CYS A 237 3.85 7.92 16.04
CA CYS A 237 3.08 8.82 16.89
C CYS A 237 3.73 9.12 18.22
N TYR A 238 3.35 10.26 18.81
CA TYR A 238 3.64 10.58 20.20
C TYR A 238 2.42 11.27 20.83
N MET A 239 2.23 11.12 22.14
CA MET A 239 1.11 11.72 22.86
C MET A 239 1.60 12.40 24.14
N LEU A 240 1.30 13.69 24.26
CA LEU A 240 1.74 14.53 25.36
C LEU A 240 0.54 15.22 26.03
N GLU A 241 0.65 15.38 27.34
CA GLU A 241 -0.24 16.21 28.13
C GLU A 241 0.54 17.42 28.65
N LEU A 242 0.00 18.62 28.43
CA LEU A 242 0.49 19.85 29.03
C LEU A 242 -0.43 20.20 30.21
N TYR A 243 0.10 20.12 31.42
CA TYR A 243 -0.60 20.44 32.66
C TYR A 243 0.27 21.33 33.55
N ASN A 244 -0.27 22.46 34.01
CA ASN A 244 0.46 23.45 34.82
C ASN A 244 1.86 23.81 34.27
N ASP A 245 1.94 24.06 32.96
CA ASP A 245 3.18 24.40 32.24
C ASP A 245 4.26 23.29 32.27
N GLN A 246 3.87 22.06 32.60
CA GLN A 246 4.71 20.88 32.55
C GLN A 246 4.20 19.91 31.50
N LEU A 247 5.13 19.41 30.67
CA LEU A 247 4.85 18.33 29.74
C LEU A 247 4.93 16.99 30.46
N VAL A 248 3.97 16.13 30.18
CA VAL A 248 3.90 14.74 30.61
C VAL A 248 3.75 13.88 29.37
N ASP A 249 4.61 12.88 29.24
CA ASP A 249 4.54 11.91 28.16
C ASP A 249 3.57 10.78 28.52
N LEU A 250 2.56 10.57 27.68
CA LEU A 250 1.50 9.58 27.90
C LEU A 250 1.79 8.22 27.28
N LEU A 251 2.87 8.07 26.52
CA LEU A 251 3.25 6.82 25.85
C LEU A 251 4.47 6.13 26.49
N VAL A 252 4.94 6.59 27.64
CA VAL A 252 6.02 5.93 28.40
C VAL A 252 5.56 4.57 28.92
N ASP A 253 6.41 3.55 28.81
CA ASP A 253 6.12 2.23 29.39
C ASP A 253 5.92 2.31 30.90
N LYS A 254 4.90 1.60 31.41
CA LYS A 254 4.67 1.49 32.86
C LYS A 254 5.85 0.76 33.52
N ASP A 255 6.60 1.44 34.38
CA ASP A 255 7.52 0.77 35.30
C ASP A 255 6.70 0.15 36.44
N PRO A 256 6.60 -1.19 36.56
CA PRO A 256 5.80 -1.84 37.59
C PRO A 256 6.30 -1.56 39.02
N LYS A 257 7.49 -0.96 39.19
CA LYS A 257 8.08 -0.63 40.50
C LYS A 257 7.88 0.83 40.92
N LYS A 258 7.47 1.72 40.02
CA LYS A 258 7.19 3.13 40.36
C LYS A 258 5.72 3.28 40.75
N LYS A 259 5.46 3.84 41.93
CA LYS A 259 4.12 4.32 42.28
C LYS A 259 3.82 5.56 41.41
N ASN A 260 2.67 5.53 40.75
CA ASN A 260 2.02 6.55 39.93
C ASN A 260 2.69 7.95 39.80
N HIS A 261 2.83 8.40 38.55
CA HIS A 261 2.94 9.81 38.12
C HIS A 261 3.89 10.73 38.92
N GLU A 262 5.04 10.23 39.40
CA GLU A 262 6.16 11.16 39.51
C GLU A 262 6.60 11.49 38.08
N PRO A 263 6.70 12.79 37.71
CA PRO A 263 7.29 13.17 36.43
C PRO A 263 8.63 12.45 36.36
N ASP A 264 8.81 11.60 35.36
CA ASP A 264 9.99 10.77 35.29
C ASP A 264 11.18 11.73 35.20
N LYS A 265 11.91 11.92 36.31
CA LYS A 265 13.05 12.86 36.36
C LYS A 265 14.12 12.54 35.30
N LYS A 266 13.99 11.37 34.63
CA LYS A 266 14.77 10.94 33.48
C LYS A 266 14.27 11.51 32.14
N ASN A 267 12.98 11.74 31.94
CA ASN A 267 12.45 12.32 30.71
C ASN A 267 12.44 13.84 30.83
N ASN A 268 13.58 14.45 30.57
CA ASN A 268 13.70 15.90 30.45
C ASN A 268 13.04 16.36 29.14
N LEU A 269 11.70 16.39 29.12
CA LEU A 269 10.90 16.82 27.97
C LEU A 269 11.19 18.29 27.69
N ALA A 270 11.82 18.58 26.56
CA ALA A 270 12.22 19.92 26.18
C ALA A 270 11.74 20.26 24.77
N ILE A 271 11.00 21.35 24.64
CA ILE A 271 10.58 21.89 23.35
C ILE A 271 11.81 22.51 22.68
N LYS A 272 12.18 22.00 21.50
CA LYS A 272 13.33 22.46 20.72
C LYS A 272 12.97 22.55 19.24
N LEU A 273 13.82 23.24 18.49
CA LEU A 273 13.80 23.19 17.03
C LEU A 273 14.79 22.12 16.56
N ASP A 274 14.39 21.31 15.60
CA ASP A 274 15.31 20.42 14.89
C ASP A 274 16.18 21.18 13.89
N ALA A 275 17.06 20.46 13.18
CA ALA A 275 17.95 21.05 12.18
C ALA A 275 17.22 21.70 10.99
N LYS A 276 15.93 21.40 10.80
CA LYS A 276 15.07 21.92 9.74
C LYS A 276 14.16 23.05 10.24
N GLY A 277 14.26 23.44 11.51
CA GLY A 277 13.41 24.47 12.12
C GLY A 277 12.01 23.96 12.52
N VAL A 278 11.80 22.64 12.58
CA VAL A 278 10.55 22.03 13.03
C VAL A 278 10.58 21.88 14.55
N VAL A 279 9.47 22.23 15.20
CA VAL A 279 9.32 22.08 16.66
C VAL A 279 9.22 20.60 17.01
N VAL A 280 10.11 20.14 17.89
CA VAL A 280 10.16 18.77 18.41
C VAL A 280 10.22 18.78 19.93
N VAL A 281 9.64 17.77 20.57
CA VAL A 281 9.76 17.57 22.02
C VAL A 281 10.83 16.53 22.27
N GLN A 282 12.03 16.99 22.62
CA GLN A 282 13.16 16.10 22.91
C GLN A 282 12.84 15.27 24.16
N GLY A 283 13.07 13.96 24.07
CA GLY A 283 12.81 13.02 25.17
C GLY A 283 11.39 12.46 25.19
N ALA A 284 10.49 12.91 24.31
CA ALA A 284 9.21 12.28 24.09
C ALA A 284 9.40 10.90 23.44
N VAL A 285 8.66 9.92 23.93
CA VAL A 285 8.60 8.57 23.38
C VAL A 285 7.80 8.61 22.09
N VAL A 286 8.48 8.31 20.99
CA VAL A 286 7.86 8.11 19.68
C VAL A 286 7.60 6.62 19.50
N ARG A 287 6.33 6.27 19.24
CA ARG A 287 5.90 4.90 18.96
C ARG A 287 5.76 4.70 17.46
N GLY A 288 6.24 3.56 16.98
CA GLY A 288 6.22 3.22 15.56
C GLY A 288 7.58 2.77 15.03
N PRO A 289 7.70 2.54 13.71
CA PRO A 289 6.65 2.76 12.71
C PRO A 289 5.45 1.83 12.92
N CYS A 290 4.25 2.41 12.87
CA CYS A 290 2.99 1.67 12.91
C CYS A 290 2.64 1.25 11.47
N THR A 291 2.46 -0.04 11.25
CA THR A 291 2.20 -0.61 9.92
C THR A 291 0.72 -0.71 9.59
N THR A 292 -0.16 -0.60 10.60
CA THR A 292 -1.61 -0.73 10.43
C THR A 292 -2.37 0.28 11.29
N PHE A 293 -3.62 0.56 10.90
CA PHE A 293 -4.58 1.33 11.68
C PHE A 293 -4.67 0.85 13.13
N ASP A 294 -4.78 -0.47 13.34
CA ASP A 294 -4.94 -1.05 14.68
C ASP A 294 -3.72 -0.80 15.57
N GLU A 295 -2.50 -0.80 15.03
CA GLU A 295 -1.29 -0.50 15.80
C GLU A 295 -1.26 0.96 16.26
N LEU A 296 -1.59 1.90 15.36
CA LEU A 296 -1.67 3.31 15.70
C LEU A 296 -2.79 3.59 16.71
N TYR A 297 -3.98 3.01 16.47
CA TYR A 297 -5.14 3.19 17.32
C TYR A 297 -4.91 2.61 18.73
N LYS A 298 -4.20 1.50 18.87
CA LYS A 298 -3.78 0.96 20.18
C LYS A 298 -2.93 1.94 20.98
N TRP A 299 -2.01 2.67 20.35
CA TRP A 299 -1.21 3.69 21.05
C TRP A 299 -2.06 4.89 21.47
N ASN A 300 -3.03 5.27 20.65
CA ASN A 300 -4.02 6.27 21.03
C ASN A 300 -4.83 5.83 22.26
N GLU A 301 -5.35 4.60 22.27
CA GLU A 301 -6.08 4.05 23.42
C GLU A 301 -5.20 4.00 24.68
N TYR A 302 -3.97 3.50 24.54
CA TYR A 302 -2.99 3.45 25.63
C TYR A 302 -2.75 4.82 26.27
N GLY A 303 -2.50 5.86 25.46
CA GLY A 303 -2.27 7.21 25.95
C GLY A 303 -3.52 7.83 26.59
N MET A 304 -4.71 7.56 26.04
CA MET A 304 -5.97 7.97 26.62
C MET A 304 -6.23 7.31 27.98
N GLU A 305 -5.86 6.05 28.17
CA GLU A 305 -5.92 5.38 29.48
C GLU A 305 -4.96 6.02 30.49
N GLN A 306 -3.71 6.34 30.08
CA GLN A 306 -2.76 7.01 30.98
C GLN A 306 -3.30 8.35 31.47
N ARG A 307 -3.93 9.11 30.58
CA ARG A 307 -4.57 10.39 30.92
C ARG A 307 -5.71 10.24 31.92
N HIS A 308 -6.53 9.20 31.79
CA HIS A 308 -7.64 8.92 32.72
C HIS A 308 -7.13 8.56 34.12
N VAL A 309 -6.09 7.72 34.21
CA VAL A 309 -5.49 7.34 35.50
C VAL A 309 -4.93 8.57 36.23
N ALA A 310 -4.21 9.45 35.51
CA ALA A 310 -3.73 10.72 36.06
C ALA A 310 -4.87 11.58 36.64
N SER A 311 -5.97 11.68 35.90
CA SER A 311 -7.16 12.45 36.31
C SER A 311 -7.86 11.87 37.53
N THR A 312 -7.79 10.55 37.76
CA THR A 312 -8.35 9.93 38.97
C THR A 312 -7.43 10.01 40.19
N ALA A 313 -6.11 10.03 39.98
CA ALA A 313 -5.13 10.13 41.04
C ALA A 313 -4.93 11.57 41.56
N MET A 314 -5.20 12.58 40.72
CA MET A 314 -4.90 13.99 40.99
C MET A 314 -6.15 14.89 40.83
N ASN A 315 -7.27 14.55 41.48
CA ASN A 315 -8.58 15.24 41.36
C ASN A 315 -9.15 15.26 39.92
N ALA A 316 -10.48 15.23 39.78
CA ALA A 316 -11.20 15.06 38.50
C ALA A 316 -11.02 16.22 37.50
N GLU A 317 -9.83 16.36 36.90
CA GLU A 317 -9.35 17.60 36.30
C GLU A 317 -8.79 17.44 34.87
N SER A 318 -9.28 16.46 34.11
CA SER A 318 -8.93 16.30 32.68
C SER A 318 -9.28 17.52 31.80
N SER A 319 -10.06 18.46 32.35
CA SER A 319 -10.45 19.70 31.66
C SER A 319 -9.47 20.87 31.79
N ARG A 320 -8.45 20.77 32.67
CA ARG A 320 -7.42 21.83 32.84
C ARG A 320 -6.09 21.50 32.19
N SER A 321 -5.97 20.34 31.56
CA SER A 321 -4.80 19.96 30.76
C SER A 321 -5.10 20.02 29.26
N HIS A 322 -4.05 20.29 28.47
CA HIS A 322 -4.11 20.20 27.02
C HIS A 322 -3.52 18.87 26.57
N LEU A 323 -4.23 18.16 25.70
CA LEU A 323 -3.75 16.93 25.09
C LEU A 323 -3.27 17.22 23.68
N VAL A 324 -2.07 16.75 23.36
CA VAL A 324 -1.48 16.80 22.02
C VAL A 324 -1.21 15.37 21.59
N PHE A 325 -1.86 14.94 20.50
CA PHE A 325 -1.56 13.68 19.83
C PHE A 325 -1.03 14.02 18.44
N SER A 326 0.19 13.57 18.16
CA SER A 326 0.85 13.76 16.87
C SER A 326 1.01 12.41 16.20
N VAL A 327 0.78 12.39 14.89
CA VAL A 327 0.91 11.26 13.97
C VAL A 327 1.75 11.71 12.78
#